data_AF-A0A9E0DXS1-F1
#
_entry.id   AF-A0A9E0DXS1-F1
#
_cell.length_a   1.000
_cell.length_b   1.000
_cell.length_c   1.000
_cell.angle_alpha   90.00
_cell.angle_beta   90.00
_cell.angle_gamma   90.00
#
_symmetry.space_group_name_H-M   'P 1'
#
loop_
_entity.id
_entity.type
_entity.pdbx_description
1 polymer ?
#
loop_
_entity_poly.entity_id
_entity_poly.type
_entity_poly.pdbx_seq_one_letter_code
_entity_poly.pdbx_strand_id
1 'polypeptide(L)'
;MSMFRVAIHYGINKNGFLSYDTDTKTVNVDLPEQEWADKVLVYLNQLHTIDNAVGLDTYETLEVQPLESLENFKLALTRMWEAIDVQVDWSRPA
;
A
#
# COMPACT_ATOMS: atom_id res chain seq x y z
N MET A 1 -7.15 -17.57 -7.18
CA MET A 1 -6.65 -16.93 -5.95
C MET A 1 -5.22 -16.50 -6.17
N SER A 2 -5.07 -15.38 -6.87
CA SER A 2 -3.79 -14.68 -6.96
C SER A 2 -3.74 -13.66 -5.81
N MET A 3 -2.97 -13.99 -4.78
CA MET A 3 -2.79 -13.17 -3.59
C MET A 3 -1.43 -12.45 -3.70
N PHE A 4 -1.44 -11.13 -3.62
CA PHE A 4 -0.22 -10.34 -3.46
C PHE A 4 0.02 -10.08 -1.98
N ARG A 5 1.20 -10.40 -1.45
CA ARG A 5 1.50 -10.19 -0.03
C ARG A 5 2.85 -9.50 0.15
N VAL A 6 2.90 -8.57 1.10
CA VAL A 6 4.10 -7.81 1.41
C VAL A 6 4.20 -7.54 2.91
N ALA A 7 5.43 -7.53 3.43
CA ALA A 7 5.69 -7.14 4.81
C ALA A 7 5.67 -5.61 4.95
N ILE A 8 5.24 -5.14 6.11
CA ILE A 8 5.24 -3.71 6.45
C ILE A 8 5.84 -3.46 7.82
N HIS A 9 6.45 -2.29 7.97
CA HIS A 9 7.01 -1.79 9.22
C HIS A 9 6.29 -0.49 9.62
N TYR A 10 6.03 -0.34 10.91
CA TYR A 10 5.33 0.82 11.46
C TYR A 10 5.81 1.08 12.88
N GLY A 11 5.65 2.32 13.34
CA GLY A 11 6.09 2.73 14.67
C GLY A 11 7.56 2.36 14.96
N ILE A 12 7.86 2.03 16.22
CA ILE A 12 9.21 1.65 16.65
C ILE A 12 9.33 0.12 16.67
N ASN A 13 10.09 -0.44 15.73
CA ASN A 13 10.41 -1.87 15.63
C ASN A 13 9.20 -2.81 15.54
N LYS A 14 8.07 -2.37 14.99
CA LYS A 14 6.89 -3.22 14.76
C LYS A 14 6.78 -3.64 13.31
N ASN A 15 6.30 -4.86 13.13
CA ASN A 15 6.21 -5.52 11.84
C ASN A 15 4.82 -6.11 11.67
N GLY A 16 4.38 -6.23 10.42
CA GLY A 16 3.20 -6.98 10.06
C GLY A 16 3.17 -7.24 8.56
N PHE A 17 2.00 -7.58 8.03
CA PHE A 17 1.88 -7.86 6.61
C PHE A 17 0.54 -7.41 6.04
N LEU A 18 0.60 -7.06 4.77
CA LEU A 18 -0.54 -6.72 3.93
C LEU A 18 -0.73 -7.83 2.91
N SER A 19 -1.99 -8.26 2.74
CA SER A 19 -2.35 -9.19 1.66
C SER A 19 -3.48 -8.59 0.84
N TYR A 20 -3.29 -8.53 -0.48
CA TYR A 20 -4.28 -8.07 -1.43
C TYR A 20 -4.69 -9.23 -2.34
N ASP A 21 -5.98 -9.53 -2.35
CA ASP A 21 -6.57 -10.50 -3.25
C ASP A 21 -6.91 -9.81 -4.58
N THR A 22 -6.22 -10.21 -5.64
CA THR A 22 -6.40 -9.62 -6.97
C THR A 22 -7.70 -10.02 -7.65
N ASP A 23 -8.32 -11.13 -7.23
CA ASP A 23 -9.58 -11.64 -7.76
C ASP A 23 -10.77 -10.88 -7.12
N THR A 24 -10.74 -10.71 -5.80
CA THR A 24 -11.83 -10.05 -5.03
C THR A 24 -11.60 -8.57 -4.80
N LYS A 25 -10.41 -8.05 -5.11
CA LYS A 25 -9.99 -6.66 -4.87
C LYS A 25 -10.08 -6.25 -3.40
N THR A 26 -9.88 -7.22 -2.51
CA THR A 26 -9.94 -7.00 -1.06
C THR A 26 -8.55 -6.99 -0.45
N VAL A 27 -8.39 -6.22 0.62
CA VAL A 27 -7.14 -6.16 1.37
C VAL A 27 -7.35 -6.67 2.79
N ASN A 28 -6.39 -7.46 3.27
CA ASN A 28 -6.28 -7.86 4.65
C ASN A 28 -5.02 -7.23 5.26
N VAL A 29 -5.18 -6.62 6.42
CA VAL A 29 -4.13 -5.93 7.17
C VAL A 29 -3.90 -6.71 8.46
N ASP A 30 -2.76 -7.38 8.56
CA ASP A 30 -2.38 -8.13 9.76
C ASP A 30 -1.37 -7.31 10.56
N LEU A 31 -1.92 -6.56 11.52
CA LEU A 31 -1.16 -5.80 12.51
C LEU A 31 -1.78 -6.07 13.90
N PRO A 32 -0.96 -6.34 14.94
CA PRO A 32 -1.44 -6.51 16.32
C PRO A 32 -2.22 -5.31 16.86
N GLU A 33 -1.83 -4.08 16.49
CA GLU A 33 -2.50 -2.86 16.94
C GLU A 33 -3.58 -2.38 15.95
N GLN A 34 -4.82 -2.40 16.42
CA GLN A 34 -5.98 -2.03 15.61
C GLN A 34 -5.91 -0.59 15.07
N GLU A 35 -5.38 0.36 15.85
CA GLU A 35 -5.21 1.75 15.41
C GLU A 35 -4.37 1.85 14.12
N TRP A 36 -3.30 1.08 14.03
CA TRP A 36 -2.45 1.05 12.84
C TRP A 36 -3.11 0.30 11.69
N ALA A 37 -3.83 -0.79 11.98
CA ALA A 37 -4.61 -1.51 10.97
C ALA A 37 -5.67 -0.60 10.35
N ASP A 38 -6.41 0.15 11.17
CA ASP A 38 -7.43 1.10 10.73
C ASP A 38 -6.80 2.24 9.90
N LYS A 39 -5.65 2.78 10.34
CA LYS A 39 -4.92 3.81 9.59
C LYS A 39 -4.54 3.35 8.18
N VAL A 40 -4.02 2.12 8.07
CA VAL A 40 -3.66 1.50 6.78
C VAL A 40 -4.91 1.24 5.94
N LEU A 41 -5.99 0.71 6.53
CA LEU A 41 -7.25 0.46 5.83
C LEU A 41 -7.87 1.74 5.30
N VAL A 42 -7.92 2.81 6.10
CA VAL A 42 -8.42 4.13 5.68
C VAL A 42 -7.60 4.65 4.50
N TYR A 43 -6.27 4.61 4.60
CA TYR A 43 -5.39 5.01 3.50
C TYR A 43 -5.68 4.23 2.21
N LEU A 44 -5.78 2.91 2.29
CA LEU A 44 -6.01 2.07 1.09
C LEU A 44 -7.40 2.23 0.47
N ASN A 45 -8.39 2.72 1.22
CA ASN A 45 -9.74 2.97 0.71
C ASN A 45 -9.91 4.40 0.16
N GLN A 46 -8.94 5.28 0.35
CA GLN A 46 -8.98 6.66 -0.16
C GLN A 46 -8.45 6.75 -1.59
N LEU A 47 -8.98 7.72 -2.34
CA LEU A 47 -8.43 8.12 -3.63
C LEU A 47 -7.17 8.95 -3.39
N HIS A 48 -6.08 8.64 -4.09
CA HIS A 48 -4.82 9.37 -3.99
C HIS A 48 -4.49 10.08 -5.28
N THR A 49 -4.00 11.31 -5.18
CA THR A 49 -3.37 12.01 -6.31
C THR A 49 -1.87 11.76 -6.23
N ILE A 50 -1.32 11.01 -7.18
CA ILE A 50 0.09 10.59 -7.20
C ILE A 50 0.74 11.10 -8.47
N ASP A 51 1.85 11.82 -8.31
CA ASP A 51 2.75 12.12 -9.42
C ASP A 51 3.61 10.88 -9.72
N ASN A 52 3.30 10.24 -10.85
CA ASN A 52 3.98 9.07 -11.37
C ASN A 52 5.07 9.50 -12.36
N ALA A 53 6.30 9.05 -12.15
CA ALA A 53 7.40 9.37 -13.05
C ALA A 53 7.29 8.53 -14.33
N VAL A 54 7.20 9.18 -15.48
CA VAL A 54 7.18 8.54 -16.81
C VAL A 54 8.48 8.74 -17.58
N GLY A 55 9.39 9.56 -17.03
CA GLY A 55 10.72 9.81 -17.55
C GLY A 55 11.68 10.28 -16.45
N LEU A 56 12.82 10.85 -16.84
CA LEU A 56 13.83 11.32 -15.88
C LEU A 56 13.38 12.57 -15.11
N ASP A 57 12.64 13.45 -15.78
CA ASP A 57 12.14 14.73 -15.26
C ASP A 57 10.65 14.97 -15.59
N THR A 58 9.99 13.98 -16.20
CA THR A 58 8.58 14.05 -16.58
C THR A 58 7.71 13.19 -15.68
N TYR A 59 6.61 13.79 -15.25
CA TYR A 59 5.64 13.19 -14.35
C TYR A 59 4.24 13.34 -14.93
N GLU A 60 3.40 12.34 -14.68
CA GLU A 60 1.97 12.40 -14.90
C GLU A 60 1.26 12.36 -13.55
N THR A 61 0.27 13.22 -13.37
CA THR A 61 -0.55 13.20 -12.16
C THR A 61 -1.70 12.21 -12.38
N LEU A 62 -1.76 11.19 -11.54
CA LEU A 62 -2.76 10.14 -11.59
C LEU A 62 -3.68 10.21 -10.37
N GLU A 63 -4.97 9.99 -10.61
CA GLU A 63 -5.92 9.65 -9.54
C GLU A 63 -5.91 8.12 -9.38
N VAL A 64 -5.50 7.65 -8.20
CA VAL A 64 -5.23 6.25 -7.92
C VAL A 64 -6.17 5.77 -6.82
N GLN A 65 -7.10 4.88 -7.17
CA GLN A 65 -7.87 4.12 -6.20
C GLN A 65 -7.11 2.81 -5.89
N PRO A 66 -6.49 2.64 -4.70
CA PRO A 66 -5.52 1.57 -4.44
C PRO A 66 -6.08 0.17 -4.67
N LEU A 67 -7.34 -0.08 -4.28
CA LEU A 67 -7.95 -1.40 -4.38
C LEU A 67 -8.55 -1.70 -5.77
N GLU A 68 -8.43 -0.80 -6.75
CA GLU A 68 -9.02 -1.04 -8.07
C GLU A 68 -8.23 -2.07 -8.90
N SER A 69 -6.91 -2.11 -8.73
CA SER A 69 -6.01 -3.00 -9.46
C SER A 69 -4.74 -3.28 -8.64
N LEU A 70 -4.02 -4.36 -8.95
CA LEU A 70 -2.72 -4.65 -8.32
C LEU A 70 -1.68 -3.55 -8.59
N GLU A 71 -1.75 -2.93 -9.76
CA GLU A 71 -0.84 -1.84 -10.15
C GLU A 71 -1.10 -0.60 -9.31
N ASN A 72 -2.36 -0.18 -9.19
CA ASN A 72 -2.77 0.92 -8.32
C ASN A 72 -2.39 0.64 -6.86
N PHE A 73 -2.61 -0.59 -6.41
CA PHE A 73 -2.26 -1.02 -5.07
C PHE A 73 -0.76 -0.83 -4.82
N LYS A 74 0.09 -1.36 -5.70
CA LYS A 74 1.55 -1.21 -5.61
C LYS A 74 1.98 0.25 -5.68
N LEU A 75 1.38 1.04 -6.58
CA LEU A 75 1.71 2.46 -6.72
C LEU A 75 1.37 3.23 -5.43
N ALA A 76 0.18 3.04 -4.86
CA ALA A 76 -0.21 3.64 -3.59
C ALA A 76 0.70 3.22 -2.42
N LEU A 77 1.14 1.97 -2.39
CA LEU A 77 2.10 1.48 -1.38
C LEU A 77 3.44 2.23 -1.41
N THR A 78 3.88 2.74 -2.57
CA THR A 78 5.13 3.52 -2.67
C THR A 78 5.07 4.89 -1.97
N ARG A 79 3.87 5.39 -1.65
CA ARG A 79 3.65 6.68 -0.97
C ARG A 79 3.21 6.53 0.49
N MET A 80 2.96 5.31 0.93
CA MET A 80 2.36 5.03 2.24
C MET A 80 3.25 5.46 3.41
N TRP A 81 4.58 5.44 3.26
CA TRP A 81 5.50 5.95 4.27
C TRP A 81 5.29 7.44 4.52
N GLU A 82 5.28 8.24 3.45
CA GLU A 82 5.15 9.70 3.55
C GLU A 82 3.76 10.10 4.06
N ALA A 83 2.73 9.32 3.73
CA ALA A 83 1.36 9.63 4.11
C ALA A 83 1.00 9.23 5.55
N ILE A 84 1.45 8.05 6.01
CA ILE A 84 0.99 7.46 7.27
C ILE A 84 2.09 6.83 8.13
N ASP A 85 3.37 7.04 7.84
CA ASP A 85 4.51 6.47 8.56
C ASP A 85 4.54 4.94 8.58
N VAL A 86 4.04 4.31 7.51
CA VAL A 86 4.09 2.85 7.32
C VAL A 86 4.96 2.52 6.12
N GLN A 87 6.06 1.82 6.37
CA GLN A 87 7.03 1.43 5.35
C GLN A 87 6.68 0.06 4.79
N VAL A 88 6.82 -0.10 3.47
CA VAL A 88 6.71 -1.40 2.80
C VAL A 88 8.10 -2.02 2.63
N ASP A 89 8.26 -3.27 3.06
CA ASP A 89 9.48 -4.05 2.85
C ASP A 89 9.42 -4.81 1.53
N TRP A 90 10.04 -4.23 0.51
CA TRP A 90 10.16 -4.83 -0.82
C TRP A 90 11.23 -5.91 -0.92
N SER A 91 12.07 -6.11 0.11
CA SER A 91 13.13 -7.13 0.11
C SER A 91 12.60 -8.54 0.34
N ARG A 92 11.37 -8.66 0.83
CA ARG A 92 10.69 -9.92 1.14
C ARG A 92 9.33 -10.01 0.43
N PRO A 93 9.30 -10.06 -0.92
CA PRO A 93 8.07 -10.36 -1.62
C PRO A 93 7.66 -11.80 -1.24
N ALA A 94 6.43 -11.95 -0.75
CA ALA A 94 5.85 -13.25 -0.38
C ALA A 94 5.18 -13.94 -1.56
#